data_AF-A0A1I6DIL3-F1
#
_entry.id   AF-A0A1I6DIL3-F1
#
_cell.length_a   1.000
_cell.length_b   1.000
_cell.length_c   1.000
_cell.angle_alpha   90.00
_cell.angle_beta   90.00
_cell.angle_gamma   90.00
#
_symmetry.space_group_name_H-M   'P 1'
#
loop_
_entity.id
_entity.type
_entity.pdbx_description
1 polymer ?
#
loop_
_entity_poly.entity_id
_entity_poly.type
_entity_poly.pdbx_seq_one_letter_code
_entity_poly.pdbx_strand_id
1 'polypeptide(L)'
;MAELYQTIPQNITLHLKAIYAEGELEEESTCKDYLQVQNEGGREVSRKRKLYSLEAILAVGYRVSSHRGTQFRRWATERLKEYLVKGFAMDDGG
;
A
#
# COMPACT_ATOMS: atom_id res chain seq x y z
N MET A 1 -2.13 5.97 -2.99
CA MET A 1 -3.01 4.94 -2.38
C MET A 1 -4.49 5.21 -2.58
N ALA A 2 -5.02 6.38 -2.19
CA ALA A 2 -6.44 6.70 -2.35
C ALA A 2 -6.94 6.49 -3.79
N GLU A 3 -6.23 7.06 -4.76
CA GLU A 3 -6.48 6.89 -6.20
C GLU A 3 -6.34 5.42 -6.64
N LEU A 4 -5.27 4.73 -6.22
CA LEU A 4 -5.01 3.31 -6.51
C LEU A 4 -6.20 2.43 -6.15
N TYR A 5 -6.78 2.65 -4.97
CA TYR A 5 -7.93 1.88 -4.48
C TYR A 5 -9.28 2.52 -4.77
N GLN A 6 -9.33 3.61 -5.56
CA GLN A 6 -10.54 4.38 -5.84
C GLN A 6 -11.37 4.64 -4.58
N THR A 7 -10.70 5.19 -3.56
CA THR A 7 -11.28 5.54 -2.26
C THR A 7 -10.79 6.92 -1.84
N ILE A 8 -11.33 7.45 -0.75
CA ILE A 8 -10.94 8.75 -0.23
C ILE A 8 -9.69 8.66 0.66
N PRO A 9 -8.83 9.70 0.71
CA PRO A 9 -7.63 9.72 1.57
C PRO A 9 -7.90 9.43 3.06
N GLN A 10 -9.06 9.85 3.56
CA GLN A 10 -9.51 9.62 4.94
C GLN A 10 -9.64 8.12 5.23
N ASN A 11 -10.13 7.33 4.27
CA ASN A 11 -10.27 5.89 4.42
C ASN A 11 -8.91 5.18 4.47
N ILE A 12 -7.95 5.64 3.65
CA ILE A 12 -6.56 5.16 3.73
C ILE A 12 -5.96 5.48 5.11
N THR A 13 -6.15 6.71 5.59
CA THR A 13 -5.64 7.13 6.90
C THR A 13 -6.26 6.32 8.03
N LEU A 14 -7.55 5.99 7.95
CA LEU A 14 -8.24 5.13 8.91
C LEU A 14 -7.59 3.74 8.97
N HIS A 15 -7.38 3.09 7.83
CA HIS A 15 -6.76 1.77 7.79
C HIS A 15 -5.32 1.78 8.31
N LEU A 16 -4.51 2.77 7.92
CA LEU A 16 -3.14 2.91 8.41
C LEU A 16 -3.09 3.07 9.93
N LYS A 17 -3.95 3.90 10.50
CA LYS A 17 -4.03 4.06 11.96
C LYS A 17 -4.37 2.76 12.67
N ALA A 18 -5.30 1.97 12.13
CA ALA A 18 -5.65 0.67 12.69
C ALA A 18 -4.49 -0.33 12.60
N ILE A 19 -3.82 -0.40 11.44
CA ILE A 19 -2.64 -1.25 11.22
C ILE A 19 -1.54 -0.95 12.25
N TYR A 20 -1.24 0.33 12.48
CA TYR A 20 -0.22 0.72 13.45
C TYR A 20 -0.67 0.49 14.89
N ALA A 21 -1.94 0.73 15.21
CA ALA A 21 -2.49 0.47 16.55
C ALA A 21 -2.49 -1.01 16.92
N GLU A 22 -2.65 -1.89 15.92
CA GLU A 22 -2.56 -3.34 16.07
C GLU A 22 -1.10 -3.85 16.12
N GLY A 23 -0.12 -2.98 15.87
CA GLY A 23 1.30 -3.36 15.84
C GLY A 23 1.67 -4.22 14.63
N GLU A 24 0.85 -4.26 13.58
CA GLU A 24 1.17 -5.04 12.36
C GLU A 24 2.32 -4.40 11.58
N LEU A 25 2.40 -3.07 11.57
CA LEU A 25 3.48 -2.31 10.95
C LEU A 25 3.93 -1.17 11.86
N GLU A 26 5.18 -0.75 11.69
CA GLU A 26 5.72 0.46 12.32
C GLU A 26 5.63 1.65 11.35
N GLU A 27 5.14 2.80 11.81
CA GLU A 27 4.96 3.97 10.94
C GLU A 27 6.30 4.47 10.38
N GLU A 28 7.37 4.48 11.19
CA GLU A 28 8.68 5.01 10.78
C GLU A 28 9.36 4.19 9.68
N SER A 29 9.13 2.87 9.64
CA SER A 29 9.72 1.98 8.63
C SER A 29 8.87 1.92 7.35
N THR A 30 7.57 2.20 7.46
CA THR A 30 6.61 2.03 6.36
C THR A 30 6.13 3.33 5.73
N CYS A 31 6.47 4.49 6.31
CA CYS A 31 6.13 5.81 5.79
C CYS A 31 7.35 6.75 5.78
N LYS A 32 7.62 7.37 4.64
CA LYS A 32 8.62 8.45 4.50
C LYS A 32 7.94 9.75 4.09
N ASP A 33 8.16 10.80 4.88
CA ASP A 33 7.73 12.14 4.52
C ASP A 33 8.68 12.72 3.46
N TYR A 34 8.15 12.98 2.26
CA TYR A 34 8.84 13.75 1.23
C TYR A 34 8.27 15.17 1.18
N LEU A 35 9.16 16.15 1.33
CA LEU A 35 8.87 17.54 1.01
C LEU A 35 9.15 17.74 -0.47
N GLN A 36 8.09 17.87 -1.26
CA GLN A 36 8.23 18.30 -2.64
C GLN A 36 7.95 19.81 -2.69
N VAL A 37 8.99 20.58 -2.96
CA VAL A 37 8.90 22.01 -3.22
C VAL A 37 8.75 22.17 -4.73
N GLN A 38 7.63 22.73 -5.17
CA GLN A 38 7.41 23.08 -6.58
C GLN A 38 7.17 24.59 -6.68
N ASN A 39 7.70 25.21 -7.73
CA ASN A 39 7.45 26.62 -8.04
C ASN A 39 6.31 26.69 -9.06
N GLU A 40 5.09 26.99 -8.61
CA GLU A 40 3.93 27.21 -9.47
C GLU A 40 3.63 28.71 -9.56
N GLY A 41 3.75 29.29 -10.75
CA GLY A 41 3.33 30.67 -11.01
C GLY A 41 4.05 31.75 -10.18
N GLY A 42 5.31 31.50 -9.77
CA GLY A 42 6.10 32.42 -8.93
C GLY A 42 5.87 32.27 -7.42
N ARG A 43 5.13 31.25 -6.99
CA ARG A 43 4.97 30.88 -5.57
C ARG A 43 5.62 29.52 -5.30
N GLU A 44 6.41 29.46 -4.23
CA GLU A 44 6.93 28.23 -3.67
C GLU A 44 5.78 27.48 -2.97
N VAL A 45 5.34 26.38 -3.54
CA VAL A 45 4.32 25.50 -2.95
C VAL A 45 5.02 24.27 -2.41
N SER A 46 5.12 24.17 -1.08
CA SER A 46 5.59 22.95 -0.42
C SER A 46 4.41 22.02 -0.16
N ARG A 47 4.44 20.82 -0.75
CA ARG A 47 3.48 19.75 -0.42
C ARG A 47 4.22 18.65 0.33
N LYS A 48 3.75 18.36 1.55
CA LYS A 48 4.13 17.14 2.28
C LYS A 48 3.42 15.95 1.61
N ARG A 49 4.21 15.05 1.03
CA ARG A 49 3.71 13.81 0.41
C ARG A 49 4.28 12.64 1.19
N LYS A 50 3.41 11.81 1.75
CA LYS A 50 3.80 10.55 2.36
C LYS A 50 4.04 9.50 1.27
N LEU A 51 5.25 8.94 1.23
CA LEU A 51 5.57 7.75 0.45
C LEU A 51 5.47 6.53 1.37
N TYR A 52 4.74 5.53 0.95
CA TYR A 52 4.51 4.33 1.75
C TYR A 52 5.20 3.12 1.13
N SER A 53 5.70 2.22 1.98
CA SER A 53 6.33 0.97 1.57
C SER A 53 5.33 0.02 0.88
N LEU A 54 5.86 -1.01 0.21
CA LEU A 54 5.02 -2.06 -0.36
C LEU A 54 4.19 -2.76 0.71
N GLU A 55 4.74 -2.99 1.90
CA GLU A 55 4.04 -3.62 3.03
C GLU A 55 2.81 -2.80 3.45
N ALA A 56 2.94 -1.48 3.59
CA ALA A 56 1.81 -0.61 3.87
C ALA A 56 0.76 -0.63 2.76
N ILE A 57 1.18 -0.68 1.49
CA ILE A 57 0.25 -0.82 0.34
C ILE A 57 -0.50 -2.15 0.41
N LEU A 58 0.20 -3.25 0.65
CA LEU A 58 -0.41 -4.58 0.79
C LEU A 58 -1.42 -4.60 1.95
N ALA A 59 -1.00 -4.22 3.16
CA ALA A 59 -1.83 -4.24 4.36
C ALA A 59 -3.11 -3.41 4.19
N VAL A 60 -3.00 -2.18 3.66
CA VAL A 60 -4.17 -1.35 3.35
C VAL A 60 -5.03 -1.97 2.26
N GLY A 61 -4.43 -2.50 1.18
CA GLY A 61 -5.16 -3.09 0.05
C GLY A 61 -6.02 -4.30 0.45
N TYR A 62 -5.61 -5.07 1.46
CA TYR A 62 -6.43 -6.15 2.01
C TYR A 62 -7.62 -5.65 2.84
N ARG A 63 -7.52 -4.48 3.47
CA ARG A 63 -8.55 -3.90 4.36
C ARG A 63 -9.54 -2.97 3.66
N VAL A 64 -9.17 -2.39 2.51
CA VAL A 64 -10.06 -1.47 1.77
C VAL A 64 -11.24 -2.21 1.14
N SER A 65 -12.46 -1.77 1.49
CA SER A 65 -13.71 -2.21 0.87
C SER A 65 -14.07 -1.34 -0.33
N SER A 66 -13.44 -1.58 -1.48
CA SER A 66 -13.78 -0.94 -2.76
C SER A 66 -13.70 -1.94 -3.91
N HIS A 67 -14.28 -1.60 -5.07
CA HIS A 67 -14.17 -2.44 -6.26
C HIS A 67 -12.70 -2.68 -6.66
N ARG A 68 -11.88 -1.62 -6.65
CA ARG A 68 -10.43 -1.73 -6.87
C ARG A 68 -9.72 -2.54 -5.79
N GLY A 69 -10.11 -2.41 -4.52
CA GLY A 69 -9.59 -3.25 -3.44
C GLY A 69 -9.87 -4.73 -3.67
N THR A 70 -11.08 -5.06 -4.14
CA THR A 70 -11.42 -6.44 -4.52
C THR A 70 -10.60 -6.96 -5.70
N GLN A 71 -10.40 -6.15 -6.74
CA GLN A 71 -9.53 -6.51 -7.87
C GLN A 71 -8.09 -6.73 -7.41
N PHE A 72 -7.56 -5.84 -6.56
CA PHE A 72 -6.24 -5.97 -5.98
C PHE A 72 -6.08 -7.27 -5.20
N ARG A 73 -7.03 -7.62 -4.32
CA ARG A 73 -6.99 -8.88 -3.56
C ARG A 73 -7.01 -10.11 -4.46
N ARG A 74 -7.82 -10.11 -5.54
CA ARG A 74 -7.83 -11.21 -6.52
C ARG A 74 -6.46 -11.36 -7.18
N TRP A 75 -5.93 -10.28 -7.73
CA TRP A 75 -4.61 -10.27 -8.36
C TRP A 75 -3.49 -10.72 -7.40
N ALA A 76 -3.47 -10.18 -6.18
CA ALA A 76 -2.47 -10.55 -5.18
C ALA A 76 -2.57 -12.03 -4.81
N THR A 77 -3.78 -12.55 -4.64
CA THR A 77 -4.02 -13.97 -4.35
C THR A 77 -3.59 -14.87 -5.49
N GLU A 78 -3.90 -14.52 -6.74
CA GLU A 78 -3.44 -15.25 -7.93
C GLU A 78 -1.92 -15.29 -7.98
N ARG A 79 -1.26 -14.15 -7.79
CA ARG A 79 0.19 -14.04 -7.81
C ARG A 79 0.86 -14.86 -6.71
N LEU A 80 0.32 -14.82 -5.49
CA LEU A 80 0.81 -15.63 -4.38
C LEU A 80 0.64 -17.13 -4.66
N LYS A 81 -0.50 -17.54 -5.22
CA LYS A 81 -0.71 -18.94 -5.64
C LYS A 81 0.31 -19.39 -6.68
N GLU A 82 0.60 -18.57 -7.69
CA GLU A 82 1.63 -18.88 -8.68
C GLU A 82 3.01 -19.09 -8.05
N TYR A 83 3.39 -18.22 -7.09
CA TYR A 83 4.66 -18.37 -6.39
C TYR A 83 4.71 -19.60 -5.51
N LEU A 84 3.61 -19.94 -4.81
CA LEU A 84 3.53 -21.14 -3.99
C LEU A 84 3.62 -22.42 -4.84
N VAL A 85 2.88 -22.48 -5.95
CA VAL A 85 2.92 -23.65 -6.86
C VAL A 85 4.29 -23.80 -7.51
N LYS A 86 4.91 -22.70 -7.98
CA LYS A 86 6.26 -22.73 -8.56
C LYS A 86 7.32 -23.08 -7.51
N GLY A 87 7.20 -22.53 -6.30
CA GLY A 87 8.10 -22.84 -5.19
C GLY A 87 8.03 -24.32 -4.81
N PHE A 88 6.82 -24.85 -4.68
CA PHE A 88 6.58 -26.27 -4.37
C PHE A 88 7.08 -27.19 -5.50
N ALA A 89 6.79 -26.86 -6.76
CA ALA A 89 7.27 -27.63 -7.91
C ALA A 89 8.80 -27.61 -8.09
N MET A 90 9.50 -26.60 -7.56
CA MET A 90 10.96 -26.58 -7.51
C MET A 90 11.54 -27.41 -6.35
N ASP A 91 10.78 -27.59 -5.27
CA ASP A 91 11.21 -28.33 -4.06
C ASP A 91 10.97 -29.85 -4.21
N ASP A 92 9.91 -30.26 -4.92
CA ASP A 92 9.56 -31.66 -5.18
C ASP A 92 10.39 -32.33 -6.30
N GLY A 93 11.33 -31.60 -6.92
CA GLY A 93 12.17 -32.07 -8.02
C GLY A 93 13.53 -32.65 -7.62
N GLY A 94 13.77 -32.90 -6.33
CA GLY A 94 15.03 -33.39 -5.75
C GLY A 94 15.05 -34.89 -5.46
#